data_AF-A0A512MGT9-F1
#
_entry.id   AF-A0A512MGT9-F1
#
_cell.length_a   1.000
_cell.length_b   1.000
_cell.length_c   1.000
_cell.angle_alpha   90.00
_cell.angle_beta   90.00
_cell.angle_gamma   90.00
#
_symmetry.space_group_name_H-M   'P 1'
#
loop_
_entity.id
_entity.type
_entity.pdbx_description
1 polymer ?
#
loop_
_entity_poly.entity_id
_entity_poly.type
_entity_poly.pdbx_seq_one_letter_code
_entity_poly.pdbx_strand_id
1 'polypeptide(L)'
;MTLHAGTDAGNVVAFDPAALPDDYDTLAKDDPMTLIERLHDEGRLRWIDPHSDGSYRLGVFVGQAMPERLAPYLGKGEVIEQFHTPSGRLWFTGIEYVFRHDDSFLRKYPHQGASVEVPAGVHKAVFYELEYPEDFEETLLAQHLSPEQLAARKRMNRFAPLGCLGALAIIIGFFLLSRYAWVTTVLPVGLMAIAIPFLLSRSRSHRSSDAATTAITDDYPDYALHIQPNEI
;
A
#
# COMPACT_ATOMS: atom_id res chain seq x y z
N MET A 1 12.89 -4.09 6.83
CA MET A 1 11.67 -4.89 6.58
C MET A 1 10.65 -3.98 5.93
N THR A 2 9.78 -4.48 5.06
CA THR A 2 8.77 -3.66 4.37
C THR A 2 7.38 -3.97 4.93
N LEU A 3 6.64 -2.92 5.29
CA LEU A 3 5.24 -2.97 5.72
C LEU A 3 4.33 -2.46 4.60
N HIS A 4 3.11 -2.98 4.53
CA HIS A 4 2.11 -2.59 3.54
C HIS A 4 0.91 -1.96 4.23
N ALA A 5 0.41 -0.88 3.65
CA ALA A 5 -0.84 -0.24 4.04
C ALA A 5 -1.71 0.02 2.81
N GLY A 6 -3.02 -0.04 3.00
CA GLY A 6 -4.01 0.51 2.08
C GLY A 6 -4.71 1.69 2.75
N THR A 7 -5.12 2.67 1.97
CA THR A 7 -5.98 3.76 2.45
C THR A 7 -7.02 4.13 1.40
N ASP A 8 -8.26 4.27 1.85
CA ASP A 8 -9.37 4.85 1.09
C ASP A 8 -9.51 6.35 1.35
N ALA A 9 -8.87 6.85 2.42
CA ALA A 9 -8.89 8.26 2.84
C ALA A 9 -7.68 9.09 2.34
N GLY A 10 -6.77 8.44 1.60
CA GLY A 10 -5.57 9.08 1.05
C GLY A 10 -4.54 9.47 2.11
N ASN A 11 -4.54 8.81 3.28
CA ASN A 11 -3.62 9.10 4.38
C ASN A 11 -3.19 7.80 5.05
N VAL A 12 -1.90 7.67 5.35
CA VAL A 12 -1.35 6.51 6.05
C VAL A 12 -0.62 6.94 7.31
N VAL A 13 -0.53 6.04 8.29
CA VAL A 13 0.16 6.31 9.53
C VAL A 13 1.05 5.16 9.96
N ALA A 14 2.14 5.47 10.65
CA ALA A 14 2.96 4.51 11.36
C ALA A 14 2.88 4.76 12.88
N PHE A 15 2.52 3.76 13.67
CA PHE A 15 2.28 3.95 15.12
C PHE A 15 2.46 2.66 15.92
N ASP A 16 2.73 2.78 17.21
CA ASP A 16 2.60 1.69 18.17
C ASP A 16 1.27 1.87 18.93
N PRO A 17 0.34 0.89 18.93
CA PRO A 17 -0.93 1.02 19.64
C PRO A 17 -0.75 1.40 21.11
N ALA A 18 0.31 0.96 21.78
CA ALA A 18 0.58 1.31 23.17
C ALA A 18 1.12 2.74 23.38
N ALA A 19 1.48 3.46 22.31
CA ALA A 19 1.79 4.88 22.38
C ALA A 19 0.53 5.76 22.38
N LEU A 20 -0.61 5.22 21.95
CA LEU A 20 -1.88 5.94 21.90
C LEU A 20 -2.52 6.02 23.31
N PRO A 21 -3.31 7.07 23.59
CA PRO A 21 -4.03 7.16 24.85
C PRO A 21 -5.09 6.04 24.96
N ASP A 22 -5.39 5.59 26.19
CA ASP A 22 -6.32 4.46 26.40
C ASP A 22 -7.75 4.76 25.93
N ASP A 23 -8.14 6.03 25.85
CA ASP A 23 -9.43 6.49 25.34
C ASP A 23 -9.40 6.87 23.84
N TYR A 24 -8.30 6.58 23.12
CA TYR A 24 -8.13 6.90 21.70
C TYR A 24 -9.33 6.48 20.84
N ASP A 25 -9.80 5.24 20.97
CA ASP A 25 -10.89 4.68 20.15
C ASP A 25 -12.23 5.42 20.36
N THR A 26 -12.36 6.16 21.47
CA THR A 26 -13.51 7.03 21.75
C THR A 26 -13.25 8.44 21.20
N LEU A 27 -12.09 9.04 21.50
CA LEU A 27 -11.73 10.39 21.06
C LEU A 27 -11.67 10.52 19.53
N ALA A 28 -11.21 9.48 18.83
CA ALA A 28 -11.10 9.46 17.38
C ALA A 28 -12.46 9.56 16.67
N LYS A 29 -13.58 9.30 17.36
CA LYS A 29 -14.92 9.42 16.77
C LYS A 29 -15.44 10.85 16.72
N ASP A 30 -14.95 11.71 17.61
CA ASP A 30 -15.43 13.08 17.75
C ASP A 30 -14.65 14.04 16.84
N ASP A 31 -13.33 14.02 16.94
CA ASP A 31 -12.44 14.87 16.13
C ASP A 31 -11.13 14.12 15.79
N PRO A 32 -11.16 13.22 14.78
CA PRO A 32 -10.03 12.36 14.45
C PRO A 32 -8.81 13.16 13.99
N MET A 33 -8.99 14.23 13.21
CA MET A 33 -7.85 14.93 12.61
C MET A 33 -7.06 15.74 13.63
N THR A 34 -7.74 16.50 14.50
CA THR A 34 -7.07 17.22 15.59
C THR A 34 -6.34 16.25 16.53
N LEU A 35 -6.93 15.08 16.78
CA LEU A 35 -6.28 14.04 17.58
C LEU A 35 -5.02 13.49 16.90
N ILE A 36 -5.09 13.19 15.61
CA ILE A 36 -3.95 12.67 14.82
C ILE A 36 -2.82 13.71 14.74
N GLU A 37 -3.13 14.97 14.46
CA GLU A 37 -2.16 16.08 14.44
C GLU A 37 -1.43 16.20 15.79
N ARG A 38 -2.18 16.19 16.90
CA ARG A 38 -1.58 16.23 18.23
C ARG A 38 -0.66 15.03 18.49
N LEU A 39 -1.11 13.81 18.15
CA LEU A 39 -0.32 12.60 18.37
C LEU A 39 0.91 12.54 17.46
N HIS A 40 0.84 13.14 16.28
CA HIS A 40 1.95 13.33 15.37
C HIS A 40 3.01 14.25 15.96
N ASP A 41 2.59 15.42 16.45
CA ASP A 41 3.47 16.40 17.09
C ASP A 41 4.13 15.86 18.36
N GLU A 42 3.41 14.99 19.10
CA GLU A 42 3.92 14.27 20.27
C GLU A 42 4.81 13.06 19.90
N GLY A 43 4.96 12.73 18.62
CA GLY A 43 5.77 11.60 18.15
C GLY A 43 5.22 10.21 18.55
N ARG A 44 3.94 10.15 18.93
CA ARG A 44 3.21 8.90 19.26
C ARG A 44 2.72 8.17 18.01
N LEU A 45 2.60 8.88 16.90
CA LEU A 45 2.41 8.32 15.57
C LEU A 45 3.14 9.18 14.54
N ARG A 46 3.35 8.62 13.36
CA ARG A 46 3.79 9.36 12.18
C ARG A 46 2.64 9.41 11.18
N TRP A 47 2.12 10.59 10.89
CA TRP A 47 1.12 10.83 9.85
C TRP A 47 1.82 11.18 8.54
N ILE A 48 1.31 10.62 7.46
CA ILE A 48 1.80 10.77 6.09
C ILE A 48 0.57 11.05 5.21
N ASP A 49 0.67 12.11 4.41
CA ASP A 49 -0.31 12.49 3.38
C ASP A 49 0.30 12.24 2.00
N PRO A 50 0.08 11.07 1.39
CA PRO A 50 0.52 10.78 0.02
C PRO A 50 -0.21 11.57 -1.07
N HIS A 51 -1.19 12.41 -0.73
CA HIS A 51 -2.05 13.16 -1.65
C HIS A 51 -2.87 12.30 -2.63
N SER A 52 -2.93 10.98 -2.42
CA SER A 52 -3.68 10.04 -3.24
C SER A 52 -4.12 8.80 -2.46
N ASP A 53 -5.18 8.14 -2.92
CA ASP A 53 -5.61 6.85 -2.41
C ASP A 53 -4.76 5.72 -3.00
N GLY A 54 -4.73 4.57 -2.32
CA GLY A 54 -4.03 3.38 -2.85
C GLY A 54 -3.27 2.58 -1.82
N SER A 55 -2.23 1.88 -2.29
CA SER A 55 -1.38 1.01 -1.47
C SER A 55 0.02 1.59 -1.36
N TYR A 56 0.48 1.68 -0.12
CA TYR A 56 1.76 2.27 0.26
C TYR A 56 2.64 1.26 0.97
N ARG A 57 3.94 1.47 0.88
CA ARG A 57 4.98 0.64 1.50
C ARG A 57 5.87 1.47 2.39
N LEU A 58 6.15 0.94 3.58
CA LEU A 58 7.08 1.53 4.53
C LEU A 58 8.24 0.57 4.79
N GLY A 59 9.45 0.97 4.39
CA GLY A 59 10.69 0.31 4.78
C GLY A 59 11.10 0.71 6.19
N VAL A 60 11.08 -0.23 7.13
CA VAL A 60 11.54 -0.03 8.52
C VAL A 60 12.97 -0.56 8.68
N PHE A 61 13.87 0.30 9.11
CA PHE A 61 15.29 0.03 9.32
C PHE A 61 15.67 0.36 10.76
N VAL A 62 16.08 -0.63 11.56
CA VAL A 62 16.42 -0.45 12.98
C VAL A 62 17.91 -0.70 13.17
N GLY A 63 18.65 0.32 13.61
CA GLY A 63 20.08 0.21 13.94
C GLY A 63 21.00 -0.23 12.79
N GLN A 64 20.47 -0.35 11.59
CA GLN A 64 21.17 -0.75 10.38
C GLN A 64 21.22 0.43 9.41
N ALA A 65 22.31 0.52 8.65
CA ALA A 65 22.41 1.50 7.59
C ALA A 65 21.28 1.28 6.56
N MET A 66 20.79 2.39 5.98
CA MET A 66 19.89 2.34 4.84
C MET A 66 20.56 1.57 3.69
N PRO A 67 19.87 0.65 3.00
CA PRO A 67 20.44 -0.04 1.85
C PRO A 67 20.97 0.95 0.82
N GLU A 68 22.20 0.73 0.33
CA GLU A 68 22.86 1.65 -0.62
C GLU A 68 22.03 1.88 -1.89
N ARG A 69 21.25 0.88 -2.32
CA ARG A 69 20.34 0.98 -3.46
C ARG A 69 19.25 2.05 -3.31
N LEU A 70 18.87 2.40 -2.08
CA LEU A 70 17.84 3.40 -1.78
C LEU A 70 18.42 4.81 -1.67
N ALA A 71 19.72 4.93 -1.39
CA ALA A 71 20.39 6.22 -1.16
C ALA A 71 20.16 7.26 -2.27
N PRO A 72 20.13 6.91 -3.58
CA PRO A 72 19.86 7.88 -4.64
C PRO A 72 18.44 8.44 -4.65
N TYR A 73 17.49 7.78 -3.97
CA TYR A 73 16.06 8.10 -3.99
C TYR A 73 15.58 8.66 -2.65
N LEU A 74 16.45 8.80 -1.64
CA LEU A 74 16.05 9.39 -0.38
C LEU A 74 15.76 10.87 -0.59
N GLY A 75 14.48 11.26 -0.41
CA GLY A 75 14.08 12.65 -0.33
C GLY A 75 14.61 13.33 0.95
N LYS A 76 14.06 14.50 1.25
CA LYS A 76 14.45 15.23 2.47
C LYS A 76 14.03 14.45 3.72
N GLY A 77 15.01 13.97 4.48
CA GLY A 77 14.77 13.30 5.75
C GLY A 77 14.19 14.24 6.81
N GLU A 78 13.10 13.83 7.44
CA GLU A 78 12.51 14.49 8.59
C GLU A 78 12.91 13.79 9.87
N VAL A 79 13.51 14.55 10.79
CA VAL A 79 13.99 14.02 12.07
C VAL A 79 12.85 14.06 13.09
N ILE A 80 12.57 12.90 13.66
CA ILE A 80 11.62 12.71 14.77
C ILE A 80 12.45 12.47 16.02
N GLU A 81 12.56 13.47 16.89
CA GLU A 81 13.42 13.39 18.09
C GLU A 81 12.92 12.37 19.12
N GLN A 82 11.59 12.18 19.21
CA GLN A 82 10.97 11.24 20.13
C GLN A 82 9.91 10.42 19.39
N PHE A 83 10.30 9.28 18.84
CA PHE A 83 9.38 8.33 18.23
C PHE A 83 9.04 7.22 19.24
N HIS A 84 7.77 7.16 19.64
CA HIS A 84 7.32 6.27 20.71
C HIS A 84 6.89 4.90 20.19
N THR A 85 7.58 3.85 20.62
CA THR A 85 7.23 2.44 20.37
C THR A 85 7.24 1.64 21.67
N PRO A 86 6.39 1.95 22.66
CA PRO A 86 6.48 1.37 24.01
C PRO A 86 6.20 -0.13 24.09
N SER A 87 5.37 -0.70 23.19
CA SER A 87 5.19 -2.16 23.12
C SER A 87 6.23 -2.82 22.22
N GLY A 88 6.90 -2.05 21.36
CA GLY A 88 7.79 -2.55 20.32
C GLY A 88 7.04 -3.13 19.12
N ARG A 89 5.73 -2.86 18.99
CA ARG A 89 4.93 -3.33 17.86
C ARG A 89 4.51 -2.16 16.99
N LEU A 90 5.31 -1.89 15.96
CA LEU A 90 5.04 -0.83 15.00
C LEU A 90 4.06 -1.32 13.94
N TRP A 91 2.97 -0.60 13.77
CA TRP A 91 1.97 -0.77 12.71
C TRP A 91 2.12 0.28 11.63
N PHE A 92 1.74 -0.09 10.41
CA PHE A 92 1.59 0.82 9.29
C PHE A 92 0.25 0.53 8.59
N THR A 93 -0.64 1.52 8.54
CA THR A 93 -2.04 1.35 8.11
C THR A 93 -2.57 2.63 7.47
N GLY A 94 -3.71 2.57 6.78
CA GLY A 94 -4.53 3.76 6.52
C GLY A 94 -4.96 4.45 7.82
N ILE A 95 -5.13 5.77 7.78
CA ILE A 95 -5.53 6.59 8.94
C ILE A 95 -6.88 6.15 9.53
N GLU A 96 -7.76 5.60 8.71
CA GLU A 96 -9.08 5.10 9.08
C GLU A 96 -9.03 3.79 9.90
N TYR A 97 -7.86 3.16 9.98
CA TYR A 97 -7.64 1.86 10.63
C TYR A 97 -6.74 1.94 11.86
N VAL A 98 -6.49 3.14 12.38
CA VAL A 98 -5.72 3.32 13.61
C VAL A 98 -6.55 2.84 14.81
N PHE A 99 -5.90 2.17 15.75
CA PHE A 99 -6.57 1.58 16.90
C PHE A 99 -5.66 1.56 18.14
N ARG A 100 -6.26 1.65 19.32
CA ARG A 100 -5.56 1.42 20.59
C ARG A 100 -5.73 -0.01 21.08
N HIS A 101 -6.95 -0.54 21.02
CA HIS A 101 -7.29 -1.85 21.59
C HIS A 101 -7.86 -2.85 20.57
N ASP A 102 -8.65 -2.40 19.59
CA ASP A 102 -9.35 -3.29 18.65
C ASP A 102 -8.77 -3.29 17.24
N ASP A 103 -7.96 -4.31 16.94
CA ASP A 103 -7.40 -4.58 15.61
C ASP A 103 -8.26 -5.51 14.74
N SER A 104 -9.52 -5.79 15.13
CA SER A 104 -10.36 -6.80 14.48
C SER A 104 -10.58 -6.54 12.98
N PHE A 105 -10.65 -5.27 12.57
CA PHE A 105 -10.76 -4.91 11.17
C PHE A 105 -9.53 -5.34 10.37
N LEU A 106 -8.32 -5.03 10.86
CA LEU A 106 -7.06 -5.39 10.19
C LEU A 106 -6.83 -6.91 10.21
N ARG A 107 -7.28 -7.62 11.25
CA ARG A 107 -7.30 -9.09 11.25
C ARG A 107 -8.19 -9.67 10.14
N LYS A 108 -9.31 -9.02 9.85
CA LYS A 108 -10.22 -9.41 8.76
C LYS A 108 -9.70 -8.99 7.38
N TYR A 109 -8.99 -7.87 7.30
CA TYR A 109 -8.47 -7.27 6.07
C TYR A 109 -6.96 -6.99 6.19
N PRO A 110 -6.11 -8.03 6.18
CA PRO A 110 -4.67 -7.90 6.44
C PRO A 110 -3.88 -7.14 5.35
N HIS A 111 -4.52 -6.83 4.21
CA HIS A 111 -3.92 -5.98 3.17
C HIS A 111 -4.04 -4.48 3.47
N GLN A 112 -4.87 -4.09 4.45
CA GLN A 112 -5.08 -2.69 4.84
C GLN A 112 -4.04 -2.18 5.85
N GLY A 113 -3.23 -3.08 6.40
CA GLY A 113 -2.19 -2.71 7.34
C GLY A 113 -1.33 -3.90 7.77
N ALA A 114 -0.09 -3.60 8.14
CA ALA A 114 0.89 -4.60 8.58
C ALA A 114 1.62 -4.12 9.84
N SER A 115 2.21 -5.08 10.58
CA SER A 115 3.01 -4.78 11.77
C SER A 115 4.38 -5.45 11.74
N VAL A 116 5.36 -4.82 12.40
CA VAL A 116 6.71 -5.36 12.63
C VAL A 116 7.10 -5.16 14.10
N GLU A 117 7.95 -6.05 14.59
CA GLU A 117 8.62 -5.89 15.88
C GLU A 117 9.82 -4.94 15.75
N VAL A 118 9.87 -3.95 16.63
CA VAL A 118 10.97 -2.99 16.78
C VAL A 118 11.37 -2.92 18.26
N PRO A 119 12.55 -2.40 18.60
CA PRO A 119 12.93 -2.21 20.00
C PRO A 119 11.89 -1.38 20.74
N ALA A 120 11.48 -1.84 21.92
CA ALA A 120 10.55 -1.10 22.76
C ALA A 120 11.22 0.16 23.33
N GLY A 121 10.50 1.28 23.40
CA GLY A 121 10.99 2.51 24.03
C GLY A 121 10.65 3.78 23.26
N VAL A 122 11.44 4.82 23.49
CA VAL A 122 11.38 6.10 22.77
C VAL A 122 12.69 6.26 22.04
N HIS A 123 12.64 6.46 20.73
CA HIS A 123 13.83 6.46 19.86
C HIS A 123 13.93 7.75 19.08
N LYS A 124 15.13 8.11 18.66
CA LYS A 124 15.29 9.05 17.55
C LYS A 124 15.03 8.30 16.25
N ALA A 125 14.23 8.89 15.36
CA ALA A 125 13.97 8.34 14.05
C ALA A 125 14.17 9.38 12.95
N VAL A 126 14.43 8.91 11.73
CA VAL A 126 14.40 9.74 10.53
C VAL A 126 13.44 9.12 9.55
N PHE A 127 12.45 9.90 9.14
CA PHE A 127 11.48 9.52 8.12
C PHE A 127 11.90 10.09 6.77
N TYR A 128 11.82 9.27 5.73
CA TYR A 128 12.11 9.66 4.35
C TYR A 128 10.92 9.31 3.47
N GLU A 129 10.55 10.24 2.60
CA GLU A 129 9.80 9.95 1.40
C GLU A 129 10.78 9.62 0.27
N LEU A 130 10.54 8.53 -0.46
CA LEU A 130 11.42 8.11 -1.54
C LEU A 130 10.91 8.67 -2.86
N GLU A 131 11.80 9.38 -3.55
CA GLU A 131 11.51 10.05 -4.81
C GLU A 131 12.07 9.22 -5.97
N TYR A 132 11.20 8.50 -6.64
CA TYR A 132 11.54 7.71 -7.81
C TYR A 132 11.28 8.49 -9.12
N PRO A 133 12.17 8.36 -10.14
CA PRO A 133 11.88 8.88 -11.48
C PRO A 133 10.58 8.29 -12.07
N GLU A 134 9.88 9.03 -12.93
CA GLU A 134 8.60 8.60 -13.54
C GLU A 134 8.70 7.21 -14.22
N ASP A 135 9.80 6.95 -14.93
CA ASP A 135 10.03 5.68 -15.65
C ASP A 135 10.71 4.60 -14.79
N PHE A 136 10.82 4.81 -13.47
CA PHE A 136 11.58 3.94 -12.58
C PHE A 136 11.00 2.52 -12.53
N GLU A 137 9.70 2.37 -12.31
CA GLU A 137 9.05 1.05 -12.24
C GLU A 137 9.20 0.31 -13.58
N GLU A 138 8.97 0.99 -14.71
CA GLU A 138 9.10 0.36 -16.03
C GLU A 138 10.54 -0.11 -16.31
N THR A 139 11.53 0.72 -15.95
CA THR A 139 12.95 0.41 -16.11
C THR A 139 13.35 -0.77 -15.22
N LEU A 140 12.92 -0.75 -13.97
CA LEU A 140 13.23 -1.77 -12.99
C LEU A 140 12.61 -3.13 -13.38
N LEU A 141 11.36 -3.12 -13.85
CA LEU A 141 10.71 -4.31 -14.39
C LEU A 141 11.42 -4.83 -15.64
N ALA A 142 11.85 -3.94 -16.55
CA ALA A 142 12.58 -4.34 -17.75
C ALA A 142 13.92 -5.03 -17.44
N GLN A 143 14.56 -4.68 -16.32
CA GLN A 143 15.82 -5.29 -15.88
C GLN A 143 15.64 -6.68 -15.24
N HIS A 144 14.51 -6.92 -14.58
CA HIS A 144 14.30 -8.13 -13.78
C HIS A 144 13.37 -9.17 -14.44
N LEU A 145 12.54 -8.75 -15.41
CA LEU A 145 11.61 -9.62 -16.11
C LEU A 145 12.17 -10.08 -17.45
N SER A 146 11.85 -11.32 -17.84
CA SER A 146 12.12 -11.81 -19.18
C SER A 146 11.26 -11.07 -20.22
N PRO A 147 11.71 -11.01 -21.50
CA PRO A 147 10.92 -10.41 -22.57
C PRO A 147 9.50 -10.98 -22.71
N GLU A 148 9.33 -12.28 -22.42
CA GLU A 148 8.02 -12.94 -22.45
C GLU A 148 7.08 -12.47 -21.34
N GLN A 149 7.61 -12.27 -20.12
CA GLN A 149 6.86 -11.74 -18.98
C GLN A 149 6.43 -10.30 -19.23
N LEU A 150 7.33 -9.46 -19.73
CA LEU A 150 7.02 -8.08 -20.12
C LEU A 150 5.97 -8.03 -21.24
N ALA A 151 6.08 -8.89 -22.25
CA ALA A 151 5.09 -8.98 -23.32
C ALA A 151 3.73 -9.49 -22.81
N ALA A 152 3.69 -10.39 -21.84
CA ALA A 152 2.45 -10.84 -21.20
C ALA A 152 1.79 -9.69 -20.42
N ARG A 153 2.56 -8.93 -19.62
CA ARG A 153 2.05 -7.75 -18.88
C ARG A 153 1.55 -6.65 -19.81
N LYS A 154 2.32 -6.29 -20.85
CA LYS A 154 1.89 -5.31 -21.86
C LYS A 154 0.61 -5.74 -22.59
N ARG A 155 0.44 -7.04 -22.87
CA ARG A 155 -0.80 -7.60 -23.42
C ARG A 155 -1.95 -7.48 -22.41
N MET A 156 -1.72 -7.83 -21.14
CA MET A 156 -2.74 -7.67 -20.10
C MET A 156 -3.23 -6.22 -20.03
N ASN A 157 -2.31 -5.25 -19.87
CA ASN A 157 -2.66 -3.84 -19.76
C ASN A 157 -3.43 -3.33 -20.99
N ARG A 158 -3.13 -3.86 -22.18
CA ARG A 158 -3.86 -3.53 -23.41
C ARG A 158 -5.29 -4.10 -23.43
N PHE A 159 -5.52 -5.31 -22.91
CA PHE A 159 -6.82 -5.98 -22.96
C PHE A 159 -7.68 -5.76 -21.71
N ALA A 160 -7.11 -5.35 -20.58
CA ALA A 160 -7.84 -5.09 -19.34
C ALA A 160 -8.98 -4.07 -19.52
N PRO A 161 -8.80 -2.91 -20.20
CA PRO A 161 -9.88 -1.97 -20.45
C PRO A 161 -11.05 -2.58 -21.23
N LEU A 162 -10.77 -3.48 -22.17
CA LEU A 162 -11.81 -4.18 -22.94
C LEU A 162 -12.64 -5.11 -22.06
N GLY A 163 -12.01 -5.78 -21.09
CA GLY A 163 -12.71 -6.57 -20.08
C GLY A 163 -13.65 -5.70 -19.23
N CYS A 164 -13.18 -4.54 -18.76
CA CYS A 164 -13.99 -3.59 -17.99
C CYS A 164 -15.18 -3.05 -18.80
N LEU A 165 -14.95 -2.64 -20.05
CA LEU A 165 -16.01 -2.17 -20.95
C LEU A 165 -17.02 -3.29 -21.24
N GLY A 166 -16.56 -4.53 -21.41
CA GLY A 166 -17.42 -5.70 -21.59
C GLY A 166 -18.33 -5.94 -20.38
N ALA A 167 -17.77 -5.88 -19.17
CA ALA A 167 -18.55 -6.01 -17.94
C ALA A 167 -19.58 -4.87 -17.79
N LEU A 168 -19.17 -3.63 -18.04
CA LEU A 168 -20.07 -2.48 -17.98
C LEU A 168 -21.20 -2.58 -19.02
N ALA A 169 -20.89 -3.01 -20.25
CA ALA A 169 -21.88 -3.22 -21.29
C ALA A 169 -22.91 -4.28 -20.90
N ILE A 170 -22.49 -5.39 -20.27
CA ILE A 170 -23.40 -6.41 -19.74
C ILE A 170 -24.36 -5.81 -18.72
N ILE A 171 -23.84 -5.05 -17.75
CA ILE A 171 -24.63 -4.44 -16.67
C ILE A 171 -25.61 -3.42 -17.25
N ILE A 172 -25.13 -2.45 -18.04
CA ILE A 172 -25.97 -1.39 -18.62
C ILE A 172 -27.01 -2.00 -19.58
N GLY A 173 -26.59 -2.93 -20.44
CA GLY A 173 -27.47 -3.57 -21.39
C GLY A 173 -28.61 -4.35 -20.74
N PHE A 174 -28.39 -4.89 -19.53
CA PHE A 174 -29.43 -5.61 -18.78
C PHE A 174 -30.62 -4.70 -18.43
N PHE A 175 -30.36 -3.41 -18.14
CA PHE A 175 -31.40 -2.44 -17.79
C PHE A 175 -32.03 -1.75 -19.01
N LEU A 176 -31.29 -1.62 -20.12
CA LEU A 176 -31.75 -0.83 -21.27
C LEU A 176 -32.38 -1.66 -22.40
N LEU A 177 -32.08 -2.96 -22.48
CA LEU A 177 -32.51 -3.80 -23.59
C LEU A 177 -33.57 -4.82 -23.16
N SER A 178 -34.36 -5.28 -24.12
CA SER A 178 -35.22 -6.44 -23.88
C SER A 178 -34.36 -7.66 -23.54
N ARG A 179 -34.90 -8.55 -22.68
CA ARG A 179 -34.19 -9.76 -22.26
C ARG A 179 -33.66 -10.57 -23.45
N TYR A 180 -34.43 -10.67 -24.53
CA TYR A 180 -34.01 -11.38 -25.73
C TYR A 180 -32.83 -10.70 -26.43
N ALA A 181 -32.88 -9.38 -26.64
CA ALA A 181 -31.80 -8.63 -27.28
C ALA A 181 -30.52 -8.65 -26.42
N TRP A 182 -30.66 -8.53 -25.10
CA TRP A 182 -29.54 -8.58 -24.17
C TRP A 182 -28.83 -9.95 -24.17
N VAL A 183 -29.57 -11.05 -24.05
CA VAL A 183 -29.00 -12.41 -24.04
C VAL A 183 -28.33 -12.77 -25.38
N THR A 184 -28.90 -12.33 -26.50
CA THR A 184 -28.41 -12.74 -27.84
C THR A 184 -27.27 -11.88 -28.36
N THR A 185 -27.09 -10.64 -27.87
CA THR A 185 -26.07 -9.72 -28.39
C THR A 185 -25.07 -9.28 -27.33
N VAL A 186 -25.52 -8.54 -26.32
CA VAL A 186 -24.64 -7.90 -25.33
C VAL A 186 -23.93 -8.92 -24.45
N LEU A 187 -24.66 -9.93 -23.96
CA LEU A 187 -24.11 -10.94 -23.06
C LEU A 187 -22.94 -11.73 -23.69
N PRO A 188 -23.06 -12.36 -24.88
CA PRO A 188 -21.95 -13.13 -25.46
C PRO A 188 -20.75 -12.25 -25.82
N VAL A 189 -20.97 -11.05 -26.35
CA VAL A 189 -19.88 -10.12 -26.70
C VAL A 189 -19.15 -9.64 -25.44
N GLY A 190 -19.87 -9.26 -24.40
CA GLY A 190 -19.28 -8.86 -23.12
C GLY A 190 -18.51 -10.00 -22.46
N LEU A 191 -19.04 -11.23 -22.48
CA LEU A 191 -18.35 -12.40 -21.94
C LEU A 191 -17.07 -12.72 -22.71
N MET A 192 -17.08 -12.60 -24.04
CA MET A 192 -15.84 -12.76 -24.83
C MET A 192 -14.80 -11.70 -24.50
N ALA A 193 -15.23 -10.44 -24.35
CA ALA A 193 -14.34 -9.35 -23.96
C ALA A 193 -13.71 -9.56 -22.57
N ILE A 194 -14.45 -10.15 -21.62
CA ILE A 194 -13.95 -10.54 -20.29
C ILE A 194 -13.03 -11.77 -20.35
N ALA A 195 -13.34 -12.74 -21.20
CA ALA A 195 -12.61 -14.01 -21.27
C ALA A 195 -11.13 -13.80 -21.66
N ILE A 196 -10.83 -12.84 -22.53
CA ILE A 196 -9.46 -12.56 -23.00
C ILE A 196 -8.52 -12.17 -21.83
N PRO A 197 -8.76 -11.08 -21.08
CA PRO A 197 -7.93 -10.74 -19.92
C PRO A 197 -8.00 -11.81 -18.82
N PHE A 198 -9.13 -12.50 -18.65
CA PHE A 198 -9.22 -13.59 -17.67
C PHE A 198 -8.30 -14.78 -17.99
N LEU A 199 -8.21 -15.19 -19.26
CA LEU A 199 -7.30 -16.25 -19.68
C LEU A 199 -5.84 -15.80 -19.60
N LEU A 200 -5.56 -14.54 -19.93
CA LEU A 200 -4.22 -13.96 -19.78
C LEU A 200 -3.77 -13.92 -18.30
N SER A 201 -4.66 -13.61 -17.36
CA SER A 201 -4.32 -13.52 -15.92
C SER A 201 -4.10 -14.89 -15.30
N ARG A 202 -4.68 -15.92 -15.91
CA ARG A 202 -4.45 -17.34 -15.57
C ARG A 202 -3.14 -17.88 -16.14
N SER A 203 -2.50 -17.17 -17.08
CA SER A 203 -1.25 -17.64 -17.68
C SER A 203 -0.09 -17.63 -16.67
N ARG A 204 0.82 -18.61 -16.77
CA ARG A 204 1.99 -18.70 -15.89
C ARG A 204 2.90 -17.48 -16.01
N SER A 205 3.09 -16.99 -17.23
CA SER A 205 3.95 -15.82 -17.50
C SER A 205 3.42 -14.57 -16.81
N HIS A 206 2.09 -14.37 -16.79
CA HIS A 206 1.49 -13.26 -16.04
C HIS A 206 1.67 -13.41 -14.53
N ARG A 207 1.31 -14.56 -13.95
CA ARG A 207 1.46 -14.79 -12.51
C ARG A 207 2.90 -14.68 -12.03
N SER A 208 3.84 -15.16 -12.84
CA SER A 208 5.27 -15.02 -12.56
C SER A 208 5.73 -13.57 -12.67
N SER A 209 5.19 -12.80 -13.61
CA SER A 209 5.45 -11.36 -13.71
C SER A 209 4.90 -10.61 -12.50
N ASP A 210 3.70 -10.95 -12.03
CA ASP A 210 3.08 -10.32 -10.85
C ASP A 210 3.92 -10.61 -9.60
N ALA A 211 4.29 -11.88 -9.38
CA ALA A 211 5.12 -12.26 -8.22
C ALA A 211 6.49 -11.56 -8.22
N ALA A 212 7.13 -11.47 -9.39
CA ALA A 212 8.40 -10.76 -9.52
C ALA A 212 8.22 -9.24 -9.32
N THR A 213 7.12 -8.67 -9.82
CA THR A 213 6.79 -7.26 -9.56
C THR A 213 6.65 -7.01 -8.07
N THR A 214 5.86 -7.81 -7.35
CA THR A 214 5.70 -7.67 -5.89
C THR A 214 7.04 -7.73 -5.17
N ALA A 215 7.87 -8.73 -5.48
CA ALA A 215 9.19 -8.87 -4.85
C ALA A 215 10.09 -7.64 -5.10
N ILE A 216 10.05 -7.09 -6.32
CA ILE A 216 10.80 -5.89 -6.68
C ILE A 216 10.25 -4.67 -5.93
N THR A 217 8.94 -4.47 -5.90
CA THR A 217 8.37 -3.28 -5.23
C THR A 217 8.56 -3.34 -3.72
N ASP A 218 8.66 -4.54 -3.12
CA ASP A 218 8.97 -4.68 -1.70
C ASP A 218 10.40 -4.24 -1.36
N ASP A 219 11.32 -4.28 -2.34
CA ASP A 219 12.70 -3.83 -2.23
C ASP A 219 12.87 -2.30 -2.37
N TYR A 220 11.85 -1.62 -2.89
CA TYR A 220 11.79 -0.18 -3.17
C TYR A 220 10.51 0.42 -2.58
N PRO A 221 10.48 0.66 -1.25
CA PRO A 221 9.30 1.17 -0.57
C PRO A 221 9.08 2.66 -0.86
N ASP A 222 7.82 3.11 -0.77
CA ASP A 222 7.45 4.52 -0.97
C ASP A 222 8.00 5.42 0.15
N TYR A 223 8.08 4.87 1.36
CA TYR A 223 8.59 5.56 2.54
C TYR A 223 9.65 4.73 3.26
N ALA A 224 10.56 5.39 3.97
CA ALA A 224 11.50 4.72 4.86
C ALA A 224 11.52 5.35 6.25
N LEU A 225 11.43 4.51 7.29
CA LEU A 225 11.61 4.88 8.68
C LEU A 225 12.90 4.26 9.20
N HIS A 226 13.88 5.10 9.48
CA HIS A 226 15.15 4.71 10.08
C HIS A 226 15.13 5.01 11.57
N ILE A 227 15.05 3.97 12.39
CA ILE A 227 15.00 4.06 13.86
C ILE A 227 16.41 3.84 14.41
N GLN A 228 16.91 4.82 15.15
CA GLN A 228 18.17 4.72 15.89
C GLN A 228 17.87 4.11 17.26
N PRO A 229 18.30 2.87 17.54
CA PRO A 229 18.12 2.29 18.87
C PRO A 229 18.90 3.13 19.88
N ASN A 230 18.31 3.38 21.04
CA ASN A 230 19.01 4.03 22.13
C ASN A 230 20.27 3.24 22.50
N GLU A 231 21.41 3.92 22.55
CA GLU A 231 22.62 3.38 23.19
C GLU A 231 22.29 3.22 24.68
N ILE A 232 22.17 1.98 25.15
CA ILE A 232 22.08 1.63 26.57
C ILE A 232 23.49 1.55 27.14
#